data_AF-A0A925UUN0-F1
#
_entry.id   AF-A0A925UUN0-F1
#
_cell.length_a   1.000
_cell.length_b   1.000
_cell.length_c   1.000
_cell.angle_alpha   90.00
_cell.angle_beta   90.00
_cell.angle_gamma   90.00
#
_symmetry.space_group_name_H-M   'P 1'
#
loop_
_entity.id
_entity.type
_entity.pdbx_description
1 polymer ?
#
loop_
_entity_poly.entity_id
_entity_poly.type
_entity_poly.pdbx_seq_one_letter_code
_entity_poly.pdbx_strand_id
1 'polypeptide(L)'
;GIIDPETGICLAAKEYLMPDQIGIEFSQRTTGVTTFAHGDGHATAWGHACLPEFAGRRVATLALGTGVGCGFVQDGQIWSGRRGEYPRINDLPTPNGQSYEDLLGGINLTTEPSDQQKVVAVEALESALFALRNLYFPDDVVIAGSVGLSAWMVPHLDRLAVSASPFGTDAGLYGAAALALYPV
;
A
#
# COMPACT_ATOMS: atom_id res chain seq x y z
N GLY A 1 -4.14 5.88 5.12
CA GLY A 1 -5.33 6.54 5.71
C GLY A 1 -6.57 6.20 4.91
N ILE A 2 -7.75 6.68 5.28
CA ILE A 2 -8.98 6.57 4.49
C ILE A 2 -9.38 7.97 4.06
N ILE A 3 -9.44 8.17 2.75
CA ILE A 3 -9.93 9.40 2.12
C ILE A 3 -11.15 8.99 1.30
N ASP A 4 -12.26 9.69 1.51
CA ASP A 4 -13.45 9.53 0.68
C ASP A 4 -13.14 10.08 -0.72
N PRO A 5 -13.14 9.24 -1.77
CA PRO A 5 -12.77 9.68 -3.11
C PRO A 5 -13.81 10.61 -3.74
N GLU A 6 -15.07 10.59 -3.28
CA GLU A 6 -16.11 11.48 -3.81
C GLU A 6 -15.96 12.91 -3.28
N THR A 7 -15.64 13.05 -2.00
CA THR A 7 -15.59 14.35 -1.31
C THR A 7 -14.17 14.89 -1.12
N GLY A 8 -13.16 14.01 -1.18
CA GLY A 8 -11.78 14.31 -0.84
C GLY A 8 -11.53 14.44 0.67
N ILE A 9 -12.52 14.12 1.52
CA ILE A 9 -12.39 14.27 2.98
C ILE A 9 -11.61 13.10 3.56
N CYS A 10 -10.60 13.40 4.39
CA CYS A 10 -9.90 12.42 5.19
C CYS A 10 -10.80 11.91 6.33
N LEU A 11 -11.27 10.67 6.22
CA LEU A 11 -12.16 10.04 7.20
C LEU A 11 -11.40 9.33 8.31
N ALA A 12 -10.18 8.84 8.03
CA ALA A 12 -9.34 8.20 9.02
C ALA A 12 -7.85 8.43 8.73
N ALA A 13 -7.13 8.82 9.77
CA ALA A 13 -5.68 8.87 9.79
C ALA A 13 -5.17 8.08 11.00
N LYS A 14 -3.89 7.70 10.98
CA LYS A 14 -3.26 7.10 12.15
C LYS A 14 -3.07 8.19 13.19
N GLU A 15 -3.85 8.13 14.26
CA GLU A 15 -3.95 9.16 15.29
C GLU A 15 -2.58 9.53 15.89
N TYR A 16 -1.69 8.55 16.08
CA TYR A 16 -0.35 8.78 16.62
C TYR A 16 0.63 9.44 15.64
N LEU A 17 0.35 9.44 14.33
CA LEU A 17 1.19 10.05 13.29
C LEU A 17 0.62 11.39 12.80
N MET A 18 -0.70 11.47 12.68
CA MET A 18 -1.40 12.49 11.91
C MET A 18 -2.79 12.78 12.51
N PRO A 19 -2.90 13.16 13.80
CA PRO A 19 -4.21 13.35 14.45
C PRO A 19 -5.01 14.50 13.81
N ASP A 20 -4.33 15.57 13.41
CA ASP A 20 -4.97 16.77 12.86
C ASP A 20 -5.40 16.62 11.40
N GLN A 21 -5.18 15.46 10.78
CA GLN A 21 -5.53 15.23 9.38
C GLN A 21 -6.99 14.80 9.17
N ILE A 22 -7.68 14.36 10.23
CA ILE A 22 -9.07 13.89 10.11
C ILE A 22 -10.00 15.09 9.86
N GLY A 23 -10.86 14.98 8.85
CA GLY A 23 -11.78 16.03 8.43
C GLY A 23 -11.19 17.06 7.46
N ILE A 24 -9.88 17.01 7.18
CA ILE A 24 -9.27 17.82 6.12
C ILE A 24 -9.80 17.37 4.76
N GLU A 25 -10.11 18.34 3.91
CA GLU A 25 -10.60 18.11 2.54
C GLU A 25 -9.48 18.37 1.52
N PHE A 26 -9.28 17.40 0.62
CA PHE A 26 -8.39 17.48 -0.53
C PHE A 26 -9.22 17.55 -1.81
N SER A 27 -9.67 18.75 -2.15
CA SER A 27 -10.53 18.99 -3.32
C SER A 27 -10.08 20.27 -4.03
N GLN A 28 -10.65 20.54 -5.21
CA GLN A 28 -10.43 21.80 -5.91
C GLN A 28 -10.78 23.03 -5.07
N ARG A 29 -11.72 22.90 -4.13
CA ARG A 29 -12.12 23.99 -3.23
C ARG A 29 -10.98 24.39 -2.29
N THR A 30 -10.21 23.42 -1.80
CA THR A 30 -9.12 23.65 -0.83
C THR A 30 -7.77 23.86 -1.50
N THR A 31 -7.54 23.27 -2.67
CA THR A 31 -6.25 23.33 -3.39
C THR A 31 -6.22 24.36 -4.52
N GLY A 32 -7.39 24.79 -5.03
CA GLY A 32 -7.51 25.70 -6.18
C GLY A 32 -7.40 25.02 -7.56
N VAL A 33 -7.13 23.71 -7.61
CA VAL A 33 -6.98 22.94 -8.86
C VAL A 33 -7.73 21.61 -8.79
N THR A 34 -8.13 21.03 -9.92
CA THR A 34 -8.76 19.70 -9.93
C THR A 34 -7.89 18.70 -9.18
N THR A 35 -8.46 18.06 -8.17
CA THR A 35 -7.75 17.22 -7.21
C THR A 35 -8.47 15.89 -7.09
N PHE A 36 -7.72 14.80 -7.22
CA PHE A 36 -8.18 13.43 -7.00
C PHE A 36 -7.46 12.88 -5.78
N ALA A 37 -8.20 12.58 -4.71
CA ALA A 37 -7.61 12.24 -3.42
C ALA A 37 -7.92 10.79 -3.05
N HIS A 38 -6.87 10.01 -2.82
CA HIS A 38 -6.95 8.64 -2.36
C HIS A 38 -5.90 8.38 -1.29
N GLY A 39 -6.12 7.33 -0.48
CA GLY A 39 -5.10 6.83 0.44
C GLY A 39 -3.81 6.43 -0.30
N ASP A 40 -2.69 6.55 0.39
CA ASP A 40 -1.34 6.22 -0.09
C ASP A 40 -1.23 4.81 -0.70
N GLY A 41 -1.82 3.80 -0.06
CA GLY A 41 -1.86 2.42 -0.60
C GLY A 41 -2.59 2.32 -1.93
N HIS A 42 -3.72 3.02 -2.07
CA HIS A 42 -4.50 3.08 -3.31
C HIS A 42 -3.74 3.81 -4.42
N ALA A 43 -3.22 5.00 -4.12
CA ALA A 43 -2.42 5.77 -5.06
C ALA A 43 -1.22 4.94 -5.55
N THR A 44 -0.51 4.29 -4.62
CA THR A 44 0.62 3.41 -4.95
C THR A 44 0.20 2.28 -5.89
N ALA A 45 -0.90 1.58 -5.61
CA ALA A 45 -1.37 0.51 -6.49
C ALA A 45 -1.79 1.02 -7.88
N TRP A 46 -2.41 2.20 -7.94
CA TRP A 46 -2.77 2.84 -9.20
C TRP A 46 -1.56 3.16 -10.07
N GLY A 47 -0.50 3.72 -9.47
CA GLY A 47 0.75 3.99 -10.18
C GLY A 47 1.32 2.75 -10.85
N HIS A 48 1.26 1.58 -10.19
CA HIS A 48 1.71 0.32 -10.77
C HIS A 48 0.75 -0.17 -11.86
N ALA A 49 -0.56 -0.14 -11.62
CA ALA A 49 -1.53 -0.58 -12.62
C ALA A 49 -1.49 0.24 -13.93
N CYS A 50 -0.98 1.47 -13.88
CA CYS A 50 -0.73 2.31 -15.05
C CYS A 50 0.49 1.90 -15.88
N LEU A 51 1.35 0.99 -15.39
CA LEU A 51 2.51 0.53 -16.14
C LEU A 51 2.11 -0.43 -17.26
N PRO A 52 2.78 -0.40 -18.43
CA PRO A 52 2.43 -1.25 -19.57
C PRO A 52 2.40 -2.75 -19.26
N GLU A 53 3.31 -3.24 -18.41
CA GLU A 53 3.37 -4.65 -18.00
C GLU A 53 2.16 -5.10 -17.17
N PHE A 54 1.47 -4.16 -16.53
CA PHE A 54 0.34 -4.40 -15.64
C PHE A 54 -1.02 -3.96 -16.24
N ALA A 55 -1.02 -3.43 -17.46
CA ALA A 55 -2.21 -2.91 -18.10
C ALA A 55 -3.33 -3.96 -18.23
N GLY A 56 -4.50 -3.64 -17.68
CA GLY A 56 -5.70 -4.51 -17.72
C GLY A 56 -5.65 -5.72 -16.77
N ARG A 57 -4.65 -5.80 -15.88
CA ARG A 57 -4.46 -6.91 -14.95
C ARG A 57 -4.94 -6.53 -13.54
N ARG A 58 -5.18 -7.53 -12.70
CA ARG A 58 -5.52 -7.34 -11.28
C ARG A 58 -4.23 -7.21 -10.48
N VAL A 59 -3.93 -5.99 -10.04
CA VAL A 59 -2.67 -5.65 -9.39
C VAL A 59 -2.92 -5.39 -7.92
N ALA A 60 -2.32 -6.21 -7.06
CA ALA A 60 -2.18 -5.89 -5.66
C ALA A 60 -0.82 -5.24 -5.39
N THR A 61 -0.78 -4.23 -4.52
CA THR A 61 0.48 -3.64 -4.08
C THR A 61 0.55 -3.57 -2.58
N LEU A 62 1.66 -4.04 -2.01
CA LEU A 62 2.02 -3.85 -0.61
C LEU A 62 3.20 -2.88 -0.52
N ALA A 63 2.97 -1.71 0.06
CA ALA A 63 4.00 -0.71 0.32
C ALA A 63 4.49 -0.85 1.75
N LEU A 64 5.69 -1.40 1.94
CA LEU A 64 6.31 -1.65 3.23
C LEU A 64 7.31 -0.53 3.53
N GLY A 65 6.88 0.48 4.29
CA GLY A 65 7.68 1.65 4.67
C GLY A 65 7.64 1.85 6.18
N THR A 66 7.35 3.07 6.65
CA THR A 66 7.12 3.33 8.09
C THR A 66 6.01 2.43 8.66
N GLY A 67 4.96 2.21 7.87
CA GLY A 67 3.92 1.21 8.11
C GLY A 67 3.71 0.36 6.87
N VAL A 68 2.55 -0.29 6.78
CA VAL A 68 2.16 -1.12 5.64
C VAL A 68 0.94 -0.53 4.95
N GLY A 69 1.13 -0.11 3.70
CA GLY A 69 0.04 0.26 2.81
C GLY A 69 -0.37 -0.91 1.92
N CYS A 70 -1.67 -1.06 1.68
CA CYS A 70 -2.19 -2.04 0.72
C CYS A 70 -3.15 -1.34 -0.24
N GLY A 71 -3.01 -1.63 -1.53
CA GLY A 71 -3.96 -1.23 -2.56
C GLY A 71 -4.21 -2.34 -3.55
N PHE A 72 -5.37 -2.31 -4.20
CA PHE A 72 -5.75 -3.27 -5.22
C PHE A 72 -6.41 -2.52 -6.38
N VAL A 73 -6.04 -2.88 -7.61
CA VAL A 73 -6.61 -2.33 -8.84
C VAL A 73 -7.09 -3.48 -9.69
N GLN A 74 -8.30 -3.37 -10.21
CA GLN A 74 -8.90 -4.35 -11.09
C GLN A 74 -9.76 -3.63 -12.13
N ASP A 75 -9.76 -4.11 -13.38
CA ASP A 75 -10.63 -3.60 -14.46
C ASP A 75 -10.51 -2.08 -14.67
N GLY A 76 -9.28 -1.54 -14.50
CA GLY A 76 -9.01 -0.11 -14.65
C GLY A 76 -9.62 0.76 -13.53
N GLN A 77 -9.91 0.17 -12.37
CA GLN A 77 -10.52 0.84 -11.23
C GLN A 77 -9.76 0.53 -9.94
N ILE A 78 -9.59 1.53 -9.09
CA ILE A 78 -9.11 1.32 -7.72
C ILE A 78 -10.20 0.59 -6.96
N TRP A 79 -9.86 -0.58 -6.42
CA TRP A 79 -10.78 -1.35 -5.62
C TRP A 79 -10.78 -0.83 -4.19
N SER A 80 -11.82 -0.08 -3.85
CA SER A 80 -12.05 0.45 -2.50
C SER A 80 -13.47 0.21 -2.04
N GLY A 81 -13.68 0.26 -0.73
CA GLY A 81 -15.01 0.41 -0.15
C GLY A 81 -15.65 1.74 -0.57
N ARG A 82 -16.96 1.87 -0.28
CA ARG A 82 -17.78 3.01 -0.71
C ARG A 82 -17.21 4.36 -0.25
N ARG A 83 -16.43 4.40 0.84
CA ARG A 83 -15.86 5.64 1.38
C ARG A 83 -14.33 5.64 1.30
N GLY A 84 -13.76 4.91 0.34
CA GLY A 84 -12.32 4.80 0.15
C GLY A 84 -11.62 3.87 1.13
N GLU A 85 -12.35 2.94 1.77
CA GLU A 85 -11.73 1.89 2.58
C GLU A 85 -10.83 1.00 1.70
N TYR A 86 -9.62 0.72 2.17
CA TYR A 86 -8.65 -0.15 1.47
C TYR A 86 -8.80 -1.62 1.89
N PRO A 87 -8.11 -2.58 1.23
CA PRO A 87 -8.28 -4.03 1.50
C PRO A 87 -7.92 -4.51 2.92
N ARG A 88 -7.29 -3.67 3.75
CA ARG A 88 -6.90 -3.96 5.14
C ARG A 88 -6.04 -5.20 5.36
N ILE A 89 -5.27 -5.64 4.35
CA ILE A 89 -4.28 -6.71 4.55
C ILE A 89 -3.36 -6.38 5.73
N ASN A 90 -2.85 -5.16 5.80
CA ASN A 90 -1.97 -4.71 6.89
C ASN A 90 -2.56 -4.85 8.30
N ASP A 91 -3.89 -4.82 8.45
CA ASP A 91 -4.57 -4.91 9.75
C ASP A 91 -4.83 -6.37 10.17
N LEU A 92 -4.65 -7.34 9.27
CA LEU A 92 -4.94 -8.74 9.58
C LEU A 92 -3.97 -9.29 10.63
N PRO A 93 -4.48 -10.03 11.64
CA PRO A 93 -3.64 -10.63 12.65
C PRO A 93 -2.95 -11.89 12.13
N THR A 94 -1.71 -12.08 12.55
CA THR A 94 -1.00 -13.36 12.50
C THR A 94 -1.54 -14.32 13.57
N PRO A 95 -1.21 -15.63 13.52
CA PRO A 95 -1.56 -16.57 14.59
C PRO A 95 -1.08 -16.16 15.99
N ASN A 96 -0.04 -15.32 16.08
CA ASN A 96 0.50 -14.81 17.34
C ASN A 96 -0.19 -13.53 17.83
N GLY A 97 -1.22 -13.04 17.11
CA GLY A 97 -2.04 -11.89 17.49
C GLY A 97 -1.49 -10.53 17.04
N GLN A 98 -0.25 -10.44 16.59
CA GLN A 98 0.32 -9.22 15.98
C GLN A 98 -0.21 -9.04 14.56
N SER A 99 -0.46 -7.80 14.14
CA SER A 99 -0.86 -7.51 12.76
C SER A 99 0.32 -7.61 11.79
N TYR A 100 0.05 -7.72 10.48
CA TYR A 100 1.12 -7.63 9.48
C TYR A 100 1.81 -6.27 9.50
N GLU A 101 1.09 -5.19 9.79
CA GLU A 101 1.70 -3.88 10.03
C GLU A 101 2.69 -3.92 11.19
N ASP A 102 2.37 -4.61 12.28
CA ASP A 102 3.27 -4.68 13.43
C ASP A 102 4.61 -5.34 13.07
N LEU A 103 4.58 -6.32 12.17
CA LEU A 103 5.73 -7.15 11.81
C LEU A 103 6.50 -6.65 10.58
N LEU A 104 5.84 -5.91 9.68
CA LEU A 104 6.41 -5.43 8.42
C LEU A 104 6.62 -3.91 8.39
N GLY A 105 6.05 -3.18 9.35
CA GLY A 105 6.20 -1.74 9.47
C GLY A 105 7.58 -1.36 10.00
N GLY A 106 8.25 -0.47 9.29
CA GLY A 106 9.57 0.07 9.65
C GLY A 106 9.61 0.76 11.00
N ILE A 107 8.47 1.28 11.49
CA ILE A 107 8.38 1.85 12.84
C ILE A 107 8.73 0.83 13.93
N ASN A 108 8.39 -0.44 13.73
CA ASN A 108 8.64 -1.52 14.68
C ASN A 108 9.93 -2.31 14.36
N LEU A 109 10.27 -2.45 13.07
CA LEU A 109 11.50 -3.10 12.64
C LEU A 109 12.75 -2.25 12.90
N THR A 110 12.59 -0.92 13.05
CA THR A 110 13.67 0.08 13.16
C THR A 110 14.53 0.16 11.90
N THR A 111 15.54 1.03 11.89
CA THR A 111 16.48 1.18 10.76
C THR A 111 17.42 -0.02 10.62
N GLU A 112 17.73 -0.70 11.72
CA GLU A 112 18.65 -1.84 11.76
C GLU A 112 17.98 -3.02 12.48
N PRO A 113 17.05 -3.73 11.81
CA PRO A 113 16.40 -4.87 12.41
C PRO A 113 17.42 -5.96 12.77
N SER A 114 17.21 -6.60 13.92
CA SER A 114 17.93 -7.81 14.29
C SER A 114 17.64 -8.95 13.31
N ASP A 115 18.51 -9.96 13.26
CA ASP A 115 18.30 -11.11 12.36
C ASP A 115 17.01 -11.87 12.69
N GLN A 116 16.64 -11.95 13.97
CA GLN A 116 15.35 -12.51 14.36
C GLN A 116 14.16 -11.71 13.82
N GLN A 117 14.23 -10.37 13.85
CA GLN A 117 13.19 -9.52 13.27
C GLN A 117 13.09 -9.69 11.76
N LYS A 118 14.22 -9.83 11.05
CA LYS A 118 14.24 -10.08 9.60
C LYS A 118 13.55 -11.40 9.26
N VAL A 119 13.88 -12.48 10.00
CA VAL A 119 13.24 -13.79 9.80
C VAL A 119 11.73 -13.69 10.00
N VAL A 120 11.28 -13.10 11.10
CA VAL A 120 9.86 -12.92 11.41
C VAL A 120 9.16 -12.05 10.36
N ALA A 121 9.82 -11.00 9.86
CA ALA A 121 9.26 -10.16 8.81
C ALA A 121 9.10 -10.92 7.49
N VAL A 122 10.04 -11.79 7.11
CA VAL A 122 9.91 -12.61 5.89
C VAL A 122 8.74 -13.60 6.03
N GLU A 123 8.60 -14.24 7.19
CA GLU A 123 7.46 -15.13 7.49
C GLU A 123 6.12 -14.37 7.49
N ALA A 124 6.11 -13.15 8.04
CA ALA A 124 4.93 -12.29 8.01
C ALA A 124 4.55 -11.88 6.58
N LEU A 125 5.54 -11.56 5.74
CA LEU A 125 5.31 -11.26 4.32
C LEU A 125 4.74 -12.47 3.59
N GLU A 126 5.29 -13.67 3.81
CA GLU A 126 4.76 -14.92 3.26
C GLU A 126 3.29 -15.13 3.61
N SER A 127 2.94 -14.95 4.89
CA SER A 127 1.57 -15.08 5.37
C SER A 127 0.65 -13.99 4.81
N ALA A 128 1.12 -12.74 4.69
CA ALA A 128 0.37 -11.64 4.10
C ALA A 128 0.08 -11.89 2.61
N LEU A 129 1.08 -12.38 1.88
CA LEU A 129 0.93 -12.77 0.47
C LEU A 129 -0.03 -13.95 0.32
N PHE A 130 0.03 -14.93 1.22
CA PHE A 130 -0.94 -16.02 1.24
C PHE A 130 -2.37 -15.49 1.42
N ALA A 131 -2.61 -14.61 2.40
CA ALA A 131 -3.93 -14.01 2.61
C ALA A 131 -4.38 -13.20 1.39
N LEU A 132 -3.52 -12.33 0.86
CA LEU A 132 -3.79 -11.50 -0.31
C LEU A 132 -4.18 -12.34 -1.53
N ARG A 133 -3.44 -13.44 -1.79
CA ARG A 133 -3.71 -14.35 -2.91
C ARG A 133 -5.02 -15.10 -2.80
N ASN A 134 -5.37 -15.55 -1.59
CA ASN A 134 -6.58 -16.34 -1.37
C ASN A 134 -7.85 -15.47 -1.23
N LEU A 135 -7.70 -14.18 -0.90
CA LEU A 135 -8.84 -13.27 -0.77
C LEU A 135 -9.14 -12.51 -2.07
N TYR A 136 -8.09 -12.06 -2.78
CA TYR A 136 -8.24 -11.12 -3.90
C TYR A 136 -7.82 -11.70 -5.26
N PHE A 137 -7.13 -12.84 -5.26
CA PHE A 137 -6.68 -13.52 -6.48
C PHE A 137 -5.97 -12.58 -7.49
N PRO A 138 -5.02 -11.71 -7.08
CA PRO A 138 -4.29 -10.84 -8.00
C PRO A 138 -3.61 -11.64 -9.12
N ASP A 139 -3.54 -11.04 -10.31
CA ASP A 139 -2.66 -11.52 -11.38
C ASP A 139 -1.20 -11.18 -11.05
N ASP A 140 -0.96 -10.03 -10.41
CA ASP A 140 0.35 -9.57 -9.99
C ASP A 140 0.32 -9.00 -8.57
N VAL A 141 1.38 -9.28 -7.83
CA VAL A 141 1.64 -8.64 -6.54
C VAL A 141 2.95 -7.87 -6.62
N VAL A 142 2.90 -6.59 -6.29
CA VAL A 142 4.05 -5.70 -6.26
C VAL A 142 4.41 -5.34 -4.82
N ILE A 143 5.68 -5.42 -4.49
CA ILE A 143 6.25 -4.99 -3.20
C ILE A 143 6.99 -3.68 -3.39
N ALA A 144 6.65 -2.68 -2.59
CA ALA A 144 7.25 -1.35 -2.61
C ALA A 144 7.73 -0.92 -1.23
N GLY A 145 8.35 0.26 -1.15
CA GLY A 145 8.73 0.89 0.12
C GLY A 145 10.09 0.45 0.66
N SER A 146 10.60 1.18 1.64
CA SER A 146 11.97 1.04 2.15
C SER A 146 12.25 -0.31 2.82
N VAL A 147 11.26 -0.88 3.52
CA VAL A 147 11.39 -2.21 4.15
C VAL A 147 11.32 -3.30 3.08
N GLY A 148 10.34 -3.20 2.19
CA GLY A 148 10.07 -4.20 1.15
C GLY A 148 11.20 -4.33 0.13
N LEU A 149 11.91 -3.22 -0.11
CA LEU A 149 13.04 -3.14 -1.03
C LEU A 149 14.40 -3.10 -0.33
N SER A 150 14.44 -3.43 0.96
CA SER A 150 15.69 -3.51 1.71
C SER A 150 16.58 -4.65 1.21
N ALA A 151 17.90 -4.51 1.40
CA ALA A 151 18.89 -5.49 0.94
C ALA A 151 18.67 -6.91 1.53
N TRP A 152 18.00 -7.02 2.68
CA TRP A 152 17.70 -8.29 3.31
C TRP A 152 16.34 -8.86 2.89
N MET A 153 15.38 -8.04 2.43
CA MET A 153 14.06 -8.50 1.97
C MET A 153 14.07 -8.88 0.49
N VAL A 154 14.75 -8.09 -0.35
CA VAL A 154 14.80 -8.27 -1.82
C VAL A 154 15.17 -9.68 -2.25
N PRO A 155 16.17 -10.37 -1.65
CA PRO A 155 16.54 -11.74 -2.04
C PRO A 155 15.40 -12.76 -1.89
N HIS A 156 14.35 -12.44 -1.14
CA HIS A 156 13.20 -13.32 -0.96
C HIS A 156 12.08 -13.08 -1.99
N LEU A 157 12.01 -11.91 -2.63
CA LEU A 157 10.88 -11.53 -3.50
C LEU A 157 10.69 -12.48 -4.68
N ASP A 158 11.79 -12.88 -5.34
CA ASP A 158 11.75 -13.83 -6.45
C ASP A 158 11.18 -15.19 -6.01
N ARG A 159 11.64 -15.71 -4.86
CA ARG A 159 11.13 -16.97 -4.28
C ARG A 159 9.65 -16.85 -3.93
N LEU A 160 9.20 -15.68 -3.52
CA LEU A 160 7.82 -15.41 -3.19
C LEU A 160 6.93 -15.14 -4.41
N ALA A 161 7.50 -15.13 -5.63
CA ALA A 161 6.81 -14.85 -6.88
C ALA A 161 6.05 -13.52 -6.85
N VAL A 162 6.76 -12.45 -6.43
CA VAL A 162 6.25 -11.08 -6.41
C VAL A 162 7.25 -10.14 -7.08
N SER A 163 6.76 -9.03 -7.64
CA SER A 163 7.60 -8.06 -8.33
C SER A 163 8.07 -6.96 -7.36
N ALA A 164 9.33 -6.56 -7.45
CA ALA A 164 9.80 -5.35 -6.80
C ALA A 164 9.28 -4.11 -7.56
N SER A 165 8.83 -3.10 -6.83
CA SER A 165 8.36 -1.84 -7.42
C SER A 165 9.50 -1.11 -8.16
N PRO A 166 9.30 -0.69 -9.42
CA PRO A 166 10.27 0.14 -10.13
C PRO A 166 10.31 1.57 -9.60
N PHE A 167 9.32 1.98 -8.79
CA PHE A 167 9.24 3.32 -8.19
C PHE A 167 9.98 3.43 -6.85
N GLY A 168 10.55 2.33 -6.36
CA GLY A 168 11.35 2.35 -5.14
C GLY A 168 10.56 2.77 -3.90
N THR A 169 11.15 3.67 -3.11
CA THR A 169 10.54 4.23 -1.90
C THR A 169 9.50 5.30 -2.20
N ASP A 170 9.47 5.84 -3.42
CA ASP A 170 8.62 6.97 -3.82
C ASP A 170 7.31 6.51 -4.48
N ALA A 171 7.00 5.22 -4.42
CA ALA A 171 5.87 4.63 -5.12
C ALA A 171 4.53 5.31 -4.84
N GLY A 172 4.33 5.86 -3.63
CA GLY A 172 3.15 6.67 -3.31
C GLY A 172 3.08 8.00 -4.07
N LEU A 173 4.22 8.65 -4.29
CA LEU A 173 4.30 9.90 -5.07
C LEU A 173 4.07 9.65 -6.55
N TYR A 174 4.67 8.60 -7.11
CA TYR A 174 4.40 8.17 -8.49
C TYR A 174 2.93 7.80 -8.66
N GLY A 175 2.35 7.13 -7.67
CA GLY A 175 0.92 6.83 -7.60
C GLY A 175 0.02 8.07 -7.62
N ALA A 176 0.36 9.08 -6.80
CA ALA A 176 -0.38 10.34 -6.77
C ALA A 176 -0.25 11.11 -8.11
N ALA A 177 0.93 11.10 -8.74
CA ALA A 177 1.11 11.67 -10.07
C ALA A 177 0.29 10.91 -11.13
N ALA A 178 0.24 9.58 -11.05
CA ALA A 178 -0.57 8.76 -11.94
C ALA A 178 -2.07 9.04 -11.79
N LEU A 179 -2.57 9.28 -10.56
CA LEU A 179 -3.95 9.70 -10.34
C LEU A 179 -4.28 11.04 -11.01
N ALA A 180 -3.33 11.99 -11.03
CA ALA A 180 -3.52 13.27 -11.68
C ALA A 180 -3.53 13.16 -13.22
N LEU A 181 -2.76 12.23 -13.79
CA LEU A 181 -2.65 12.02 -15.24
C LEU A 181 -3.73 11.09 -15.79
N TYR A 182 -4.11 10.07 -15.02
CA TYR A 182 -5.04 9.02 -15.36
C TYR A 182 -6.03 8.87 -14.19
N PRO A 183 -6.97 9.81 -14.01
CA PRO A 183 -7.94 9.73 -12.93
C PRO A 183 -8.89 8.53 -13.13
N VAL A 184 -9.34 7.95 -12.01
CA VAL A 184 -10.29 6.83 -11.95
C VAL A 184 -11.72 7.29 -11.67
#